data_AF-A0A2N3J035-F1
#
_entry.id   AF-A0A2N3J035-F1
#
_cell.length_a   1.000
_cell.length_b   1.000
_cell.length_c   1.000
_cell.angle_alpha   90.00
_cell.angle_beta   90.00
_cell.angle_gamma   90.00
#
_symmetry.space_group_name_H-M   'P 1'
#
loop_
_entity.id
_entity.type
_entity.pdbx_description
1 polymer ?
#
loop_
_entity_poly.entity_id
_entity_poly.type
_entity_poly.pdbx_seq_one_letter_code
_entity_poly.pdbx_strand_id
1 'polypeptide(L)'
;MKRWGLLLSSIMLSGCTQWPPAGYGGLAEVRPTRIPVNEDERKVWSRYDEAQKTLDSQIVQLQQSHLRECMPAELKQLQSQRIDIERDMHGRLWSEVGWRQTVLAQSLQKVRLRLQQTTVAGCSTDWSGLPLRQWGQT
;
A
#
# COMPACT_ATOMS: atom_id res chain seq x y z
N MET A 1 -23.82 32.91 40.56
CA MET A 1 -22.54 32.38 40.03
C MET A 1 -22.63 30.88 39.67
N LYS A 2 -23.59 30.44 38.83
CA LYS A 2 -23.78 29.02 38.45
C LYS A 2 -23.84 28.75 36.94
N ARG A 3 -23.71 29.78 36.09
CA ARG A 3 -23.88 29.67 34.63
C ARG A 3 -22.58 29.57 33.83
N TRP A 4 -21.43 29.80 34.47
CA TRP A 4 -20.13 29.77 33.78
C TRP A 4 -19.54 28.35 33.66
N GLY A 5 -19.90 27.44 34.57
CA GLY A 5 -19.43 26.04 34.52
C GLY A 5 -19.97 25.24 33.32
N LEU A 6 -21.18 25.56 32.86
CA LEU A 6 -21.83 24.90 31.71
C LEU A 6 -21.25 25.34 30.35
N LEU A 7 -20.74 26.58 30.26
CA LEU A 7 -20.07 27.06 29.06
C LEU A 7 -18.66 26.45 28.90
N LEU A 8 -17.95 26.25 30.01
CA LEU A 8 -16.61 25.64 30.00
C LEU A 8 -16.62 24.15 29.68
N SER A 9 -17.62 23.40 30.13
CA SER A 9 -17.76 21.98 29.77
C SER A 9 -18.10 21.77 28.28
N SER A 10 -18.81 22.72 27.67
CA SER A 10 -19.19 22.66 26.25
C SER A 10 -18.00 22.85 25.30
N ILE A 11 -16.97 23.59 25.72
CA ILE A 11 -15.76 23.85 24.91
C ILE A 11 -14.79 22.67 24.97
N MET A 12 -14.78 21.90 26.06
CA MET A 12 -13.90 20.73 26.23
C MET A 12 -14.36 19.49 25.44
N LEU A 13 -15.63 19.44 25.03
CA LEU A 13 -16.21 18.30 24.28
C LEU A 13 -16.17 18.45 22.75
N SER A 14 -15.86 19.64 22.22
CA SER A 14 -15.79 19.88 20.78
C SER A 14 -14.43 19.54 20.13
N GLY A 15 -13.46 19.03 20.90
CA GLY A 15 -12.13 18.71 20.41
C GLY A 15 -11.96 17.32 19.80
N CYS A 16 -12.95 16.43 19.91
CA CYS A 16 -12.79 15.00 19.57
C CYS A 16 -13.53 14.54 18.31
N THR A 17 -14.11 15.44 17.51
CA THR A 17 -15.01 15.05 16.40
C THR A 17 -14.44 15.28 15.00
N GLN A 18 -13.12 15.23 14.82
CA GLN A 18 -12.58 15.30 13.46
C GLN A 18 -11.35 14.43 13.25
N TRP A 19 -11.41 13.19 13.74
CA TRP A 19 -10.62 12.11 13.15
C TRP A 19 -11.56 11.24 12.32
N PRO A 20 -11.40 11.19 10.99
CA PRO A 20 -12.24 10.36 10.16
C PRO A 20 -12.01 8.87 10.49
N PRO A 21 -13.06 8.03 10.47
CA PRO A 21 -12.99 6.63 10.88
C PRO A 21 -12.03 5.78 10.03
N ALA A 22 -11.53 6.33 8.91
CA ALA A 22 -10.60 5.68 7.99
C ALA A 22 -9.16 6.23 8.04
N GLY A 23 -8.83 7.17 8.94
CA GLY A 23 -7.47 7.73 9.04
C GLY A 23 -7.05 8.68 7.91
N TYR A 24 -8.00 9.13 7.08
CA TYR A 24 -7.73 10.07 5.97
C TYR A 24 -8.13 11.49 6.34
N GLY A 25 -7.19 12.38 6.66
CA GLY A 25 -7.57 13.74 7.02
C GLY A 25 -6.55 14.59 7.77
N GLY A 26 -5.27 14.24 7.76
CA GLY A 26 -4.25 15.26 7.98
C GLY A 26 -4.34 16.27 6.83
N LEU A 27 -4.18 17.57 7.12
CA LEU A 27 -4.07 18.64 6.09
C LEU A 27 -2.97 18.38 5.02
N ALA A 28 -2.18 17.32 5.18
CA ALA A 28 -1.26 16.76 4.19
C ALA A 28 -1.92 15.96 3.05
N GLU A 29 -3.21 15.62 3.14
CA GLU A 29 -3.87 14.70 2.19
C GLU A 29 -4.80 15.38 1.18
N VAL A 30 -5.07 16.68 1.32
CA VAL A 30 -5.74 17.46 0.28
C VAL A 30 -4.72 17.75 -0.83
N ARG A 31 -4.39 16.70 -1.60
CA ARG A 31 -3.59 16.84 -2.81
C ARG A 31 -4.46 17.50 -3.89
N PRO A 32 -3.93 18.46 -4.66
CA PRO A 32 -4.62 18.95 -5.85
C PRO A 32 -4.90 17.76 -6.77
N THR A 33 -6.17 17.38 -6.94
CA THR A 33 -6.61 16.24 -7.76
C THR A 33 -6.42 16.48 -9.26
N ARG A 34 -6.07 17.71 -9.66
CA ARG A 34 -5.72 18.09 -11.04
C ARG A 34 -4.45 18.90 -11.05
N ILE A 35 -3.31 18.22 -11.04
CA ILE A 35 -2.05 18.84 -11.42
C ILE A 35 -1.98 18.79 -12.96
N PRO A 36 -1.81 19.92 -13.66
CA PRO A 36 -1.70 19.94 -15.12
C PRO A 36 -0.56 19.05 -15.59
N VAL A 37 -0.73 18.46 -16.78
CA VAL A 37 0.14 17.40 -17.30
C VAL A 37 0.60 17.83 -18.67
N ASN A 38 1.92 17.91 -18.87
CA ASN A 38 2.46 18.20 -20.20
C ASN A 38 2.46 16.94 -21.09
N GLU A 39 2.84 17.06 -22.37
CA GLU A 39 2.85 15.91 -23.29
C GLU A 39 3.88 14.84 -22.90
N ASP A 40 5.02 15.23 -22.34
CA ASP A 40 6.06 14.28 -21.93
C ASP A 40 5.66 13.51 -20.67
N GLU A 41 4.99 14.17 -19.71
CA GLU A 41 4.38 13.52 -18.55
C GLU A 41 3.26 12.56 -18.98
N ARG A 42 2.49 12.88 -20.02
CA ARG A 42 1.50 11.94 -20.60
C ARG A 42 2.15 10.68 -21.16
N LYS A 43 3.31 10.79 -21.82
CA LYS A 43 4.06 9.61 -22.30
C LYS A 43 4.57 8.77 -21.14
N VAL A 44 5.07 9.40 -20.07
CA VAL A 44 5.51 8.70 -18.85
C VAL A 44 4.33 7.96 -18.21
N TRP A 45 3.17 8.59 -18.12
CA TRP A 45 1.95 7.97 -17.59
C TRP A 45 1.47 6.77 -18.40
N SER A 46 1.46 6.87 -19.73
CA SER A 46 1.08 5.75 -20.59
C SER A 46 2.01 4.55 -20.38
N ARG A 47 3.33 4.78 -20.31
CA ARG A 47 4.31 3.71 -20.07
C ARG A 47 4.15 3.10 -18.68
N TYR A 48 3.92 3.94 -17.68
CA TYR A 48 3.61 3.51 -16.32
C TYR A 48 2.38 2.60 -16.31
N ASP A 49 1.28 3.01 -16.93
CA ASP A 49 0.02 2.27 -16.92
C ASP A 49 0.16 0.89 -17.56
N GLU A 50 0.87 0.78 -18.68
CA GLU A 50 1.13 -0.50 -19.35
C GLU A 50 1.99 -1.43 -18.49
N ALA A 51 3.09 -0.91 -17.93
CA ALA A 51 3.96 -1.67 -17.04
C ALA A 51 3.21 -2.11 -15.78
N GLN A 52 2.45 -1.21 -15.16
CA GLN A 52 1.70 -1.48 -13.94
C GLN A 52 0.60 -2.51 -14.16
N LYS A 53 -0.15 -2.43 -15.27
CA LYS A 53 -1.14 -3.46 -15.65
C LYS A 53 -0.51 -4.84 -15.77
N THR A 54 0.69 -4.92 -16.33
CA THR A 54 1.42 -6.19 -16.45
C THR A 54 1.76 -6.75 -15.07
N LEU A 55 2.30 -5.93 -14.16
CA LEU A 55 2.65 -6.34 -12.80
C LEU A 55 1.40 -6.75 -11.99
N ASP A 56 0.33 -5.97 -12.09
CA ASP A 56 -0.94 -6.26 -11.43
C ASP A 56 -1.54 -7.59 -11.93
N SER A 57 -1.44 -7.87 -13.24
CA SER A 57 -1.89 -9.15 -13.81
C SER A 57 -1.11 -10.34 -13.23
N GLN A 58 0.20 -10.20 -12.99
CA GLN A 58 1.02 -11.24 -12.39
C GLN A 58 0.68 -11.48 -10.92
N ILE A 59 0.38 -10.42 -10.15
CA ILE A 59 -0.10 -10.55 -8.76
C ILE A 59 -1.40 -11.36 -8.75
N VAL A 60 -2.35 -11.05 -9.64
CA VAL A 60 -3.63 -11.78 -9.74
C VAL A 60 -3.39 -13.25 -10.11
N GLN A 61 -2.51 -13.54 -11.08
CA GLN A 61 -2.17 -14.91 -11.45
C GLN A 61 -1.56 -15.71 -10.28
N LEU A 62 -0.69 -15.08 -9.48
CA LEU A 62 -0.11 -15.71 -8.30
C LEU A 62 -1.18 -15.98 -7.23
N GLN A 63 -2.09 -15.04 -6.99
CA GLN A 63 -3.22 -15.24 -6.09
C GLN A 63 -4.09 -16.43 -6.52
N GLN A 64 -4.37 -16.56 -7.82
CA GLN A 64 -5.11 -17.71 -8.38
C GLN A 64 -4.32 -19.02 -8.25
N SER A 65 -2.99 -18.96 -8.17
CA SER A 65 -2.10 -20.10 -7.98
C SER A 65 -1.87 -20.46 -6.51
N HIS A 66 -2.84 -20.15 -5.64
CA HIS A 66 -2.81 -20.39 -4.20
C HIS A 66 -1.76 -19.60 -3.40
N LEU A 67 -1.25 -18.47 -3.91
CA LEU A 67 -0.31 -17.63 -3.16
C LEU A 67 -0.91 -17.17 -1.82
N ARG A 68 -2.21 -16.86 -1.80
CA ARG A 68 -2.89 -16.34 -0.62
C ARG A 68 -2.89 -17.36 0.53
N GLU A 69 -3.14 -18.62 0.20
CA GLU A 69 -3.21 -19.72 1.14
C GLU A 69 -1.81 -20.16 1.56
N CYS A 70 -0.86 -20.21 0.63
CA CYS A 70 0.45 -20.81 0.85
C CYS A 70 1.50 -19.82 1.36
N MET A 71 1.44 -18.53 1.00
CA MET A 71 2.42 -17.53 1.43
C MET A 71 1.78 -16.13 1.62
N PRO A 72 0.88 -15.96 2.60
CA PRO A 72 0.15 -14.71 2.80
C PRO A 72 1.05 -13.51 3.12
N ALA A 73 2.20 -13.73 3.77
CA ALA A 73 3.17 -12.67 4.05
C ALA A 73 3.81 -12.11 2.78
N GLU A 74 4.17 -12.98 1.83
CA GLU A 74 4.74 -12.59 0.53
C GLU A 74 3.70 -11.83 -0.30
N LEU A 75 2.44 -12.25 -0.28
CA LEU A 75 1.36 -11.50 -0.91
C LEU A 75 1.22 -10.08 -0.33
N LYS A 76 1.26 -9.94 1.00
CA LYS A 76 1.21 -8.63 1.66
C LYS A 76 2.41 -7.75 1.27
N GLN A 77 3.60 -8.34 1.15
CA GLN A 77 4.80 -7.63 0.73
C GLN A 77 4.68 -7.11 -0.72
N LEU A 78 4.18 -7.94 -1.65
CA LEU A 78 3.93 -7.52 -3.03
C LEU A 78 2.89 -6.40 -3.11
N GLN A 79 1.82 -6.47 -2.31
CA GLN A 79 0.80 -5.42 -2.22
C GLN A 79 1.38 -4.12 -1.66
N SER A 80 2.25 -4.19 -0.65
CA SER A 80 2.94 -3.02 -0.11
C SER A 80 3.83 -2.35 -1.16
N GLN A 81 4.59 -3.12 -1.93
CA GLN A 81 5.42 -2.59 -3.03
C GLN A 81 4.57 -1.91 -4.11
N ARG A 82 3.41 -2.49 -4.44
CA ARG A 82 2.45 -1.89 -5.37
C ARG A 82 1.94 -0.52 -4.87
N ILE A 83 1.57 -0.43 -3.60
CA ILE A 83 1.10 0.84 -2.99
C ILE A 83 2.21 1.90 -3.00
N ASP A 84 3.46 1.52 -2.71
CA ASP A 84 4.60 2.45 -2.77
C ASP A 84 4.77 3.03 -4.19
N ILE A 85 4.62 2.20 -5.23
CA ILE A 85 4.67 2.64 -6.63
C ILE A 85 3.55 3.65 -6.91
N GLU A 86 2.31 3.35 -6.52
CA GLU A 86 1.18 4.28 -6.71
C GLU A 86 1.42 5.61 -5.99
N ARG A 87 1.96 5.56 -4.76
CA ARG A 87 2.29 6.76 -3.99
C ARG A 87 3.33 7.62 -4.71
N ASP A 88 4.40 7.01 -5.19
CA ASP A 88 5.50 7.71 -5.86
C ASP A 88 5.07 8.22 -7.24
N MET A 89 4.18 7.49 -7.93
CA MET A 89 3.52 7.92 -9.16
C MET A 89 2.68 9.17 -8.94
N HIS A 90 1.86 9.19 -7.89
CA HIS A 90 1.12 10.39 -7.50
C HIS A 90 2.02 11.54 -7.06
N GLY A 91 3.21 11.23 -6.52
CA GLY A 91 4.25 12.19 -6.17
C GLY A 91 5.08 12.70 -7.34
N ARG A 92 4.83 12.23 -8.57
CA ARG A 92 5.62 12.54 -9.77
C ARG A 92 7.10 12.16 -9.67
N LEU A 93 7.40 11.15 -8.87
CA LEU A 93 8.76 10.64 -8.66
C LEU A 93 9.10 9.62 -9.76
N TRP A 94 9.18 10.07 -11.01
CA TRP A 94 9.25 9.18 -12.18
C TRP A 94 10.43 8.18 -12.15
N SER A 95 11.59 8.59 -11.64
CA SER A 95 12.75 7.71 -11.47
C SER A 95 12.47 6.60 -10.45
N GLU A 96 11.85 6.96 -9.31
CA GLU A 96 11.49 6.02 -8.26
C GLU A 96 10.41 5.04 -8.72
N VAL A 97 9.42 5.52 -9.47
CA VAL A 97 8.38 4.67 -10.07
C VAL A 97 9.00 3.60 -10.95
N GLY A 98 9.86 4.00 -11.90
CA GLY A 98 10.53 3.05 -12.80
C GLY A 98 11.37 2.04 -12.02
N TRP A 99 12.19 2.51 -11.08
CA TRP A 99 13.00 1.64 -10.22
C TRP A 99 12.13 0.64 -9.43
N ARG A 100 11.08 1.11 -8.75
CA ARG A 100 10.20 0.25 -7.95
C ARG A 100 9.41 -0.75 -8.80
N GLN A 101 9.01 -0.39 -10.02
CA GLN A 101 8.41 -1.35 -10.96
C GLN A 101 9.38 -2.49 -11.30
N THR A 102 10.69 -2.21 -11.45
CA THR A 102 11.68 -3.28 -11.65
C THR A 102 11.87 -4.15 -10.40
N VAL A 103 11.88 -3.54 -9.21
CA VAL A 103 11.97 -4.28 -7.93
C VAL A 103 10.75 -5.16 -7.71
N LEU A 104 9.55 -4.68 -8.04
CA LEU A 104 8.32 -5.46 -7.98
C LEU A 104 8.36 -6.63 -8.96
N ALA A 105 8.82 -6.41 -10.21
CA ALA A 105 8.99 -7.49 -11.19
C ALA A 105 9.93 -8.60 -10.68
N GLN A 106 11.08 -8.24 -10.09
CA GLN A 106 12.01 -9.19 -9.49
C GLN A 106 11.38 -9.94 -8.30
N SER A 107 10.63 -9.23 -7.46
CA SER A 107 9.94 -9.80 -6.31
C SER A 107 8.88 -10.81 -6.77
N LEU A 108 8.10 -10.48 -7.81
CA LEU A 108 7.12 -11.39 -8.42
C LEU A 108 7.77 -12.66 -8.97
N GLN A 109 8.90 -12.54 -9.67
CA GLN A 109 9.64 -13.69 -10.18
C GLN A 109 10.12 -14.60 -9.03
N LYS A 110 10.67 -14.01 -7.97
CA LYS A 110 11.14 -14.75 -6.79
C LYS A 110 9.99 -15.45 -6.06
N VAL A 111 8.88 -14.76 -5.86
CA VAL A 111 7.67 -15.31 -5.22
C VAL A 111 7.08 -16.44 -6.06
N ARG A 112 7.05 -16.30 -7.39
CA ARG A 112 6.59 -17.37 -8.29
C ARG A 112 7.40 -18.66 -8.12
N LEU A 113 8.73 -18.55 -8.10
CA LEU A 113 9.62 -19.71 -7.94
C LEU A 113 9.43 -20.36 -6.56
N ARG A 114 9.34 -19.56 -5.49
CA ARG A 114 9.08 -20.05 -4.13
C ARG A 114 7.71 -20.73 -4.02
N LEU A 115 6.69 -20.15 -4.63
CA LEU A 115 5.34 -20.70 -4.65
C LEU A 115 5.34 -22.08 -5.32
N GLN A 116 6.00 -22.23 -6.47
CA GLN A 116 6.14 -23.51 -7.16
C GLN A 116 6.83 -24.58 -6.30
N GLN A 117 7.87 -24.20 -5.54
CA GLN A 117 8.54 -25.12 -4.62
C GLN A 117 7.64 -25.51 -3.44
N THR A 118 6.90 -24.54 -2.91
CA THR A 118 6.05 -24.71 -1.72
C THR A 118 4.79 -25.52 -2.04
N THR A 119 4.17 -25.30 -3.19
CA THR A 119 2.98 -26.06 -3.60
C THR A 119 3.30 -27.54 -3.86
N VAL A 120 4.48 -27.85 -4.39
CA VAL A 120 4.96 -29.24 -4.55
C VAL A 120 5.19 -29.92 -3.19
N ALA A 121 5.72 -29.19 -2.20
CA ALA A 121 5.97 -29.71 -0.86
C ALA A 121 4.70 -29.77 0.03
N GLY A 122 3.60 -29.17 -0.42
CA GLY A 122 2.41 -28.91 0.39
C GLY A 122 2.54 -27.59 1.15
N CYS A 123 1.44 -26.84 1.19
CA CYS A 123 1.42 -25.54 1.85
C CYS A 123 1.37 -25.74 3.37
N SER A 124 2.50 -25.47 4.04
CA SER A 124 2.54 -25.39 5.51
C SER A 124 1.61 -24.27 6.00
N THR A 125 1.09 -24.35 7.23
CA THR A 125 0.30 -23.26 7.85
C THR A 125 1.16 -22.29 8.66
N ASP A 126 2.46 -22.57 8.81
CA ASP A 126 3.40 -21.84 9.67
C ASP A 126 4.10 -20.63 8.99
N TRP A 127 3.45 -19.97 8.03
CA TRP A 127 4.04 -18.85 7.27
C TRP A 127 3.84 -17.47 7.91
N SER A 128 3.77 -17.40 9.25
CA SER A 128 3.84 -16.14 9.97
C SER A 128 5.27 -15.59 9.96
N GLY A 129 5.80 -15.28 8.77
CA GLY A 129 7.12 -14.68 8.58
C GLY A 129 7.24 -13.24 9.10
N LEU A 130 6.28 -12.76 9.88
CA LEU A 130 6.40 -11.55 10.68
C LEU A 130 6.25 -11.94 12.15
N PRO A 131 7.33 -11.91 12.96
CA PRO A 131 7.16 -11.99 14.39
C PRO A 131 6.34 -10.78 14.83
N LEU A 132 5.10 -11.01 15.27
CA LEU A 132 4.22 -10.05 15.94
C LEU A 132 4.81 -9.49 17.26
N ARG A 133 6.08 -9.73 17.56
CA ARG A 133 6.79 -9.37 18.79
C ARG A 133 7.83 -8.26 18.58
N GLN A 134 7.49 -7.11 18.00
CA GLN A 134 8.36 -5.91 18.10
C GLN A 134 7.62 -4.57 18.26
N TRP A 135 6.29 -4.54 18.27
CA TRP A 135 5.54 -3.34 18.61
C TRP A 135 5.06 -3.46 20.06
N GLY A 136 5.79 -2.84 21.00
CA GLY A 136 5.38 -2.74 22.41
C GLY A 136 6.39 -3.18 23.47
N GLN A 137 7.69 -3.18 23.18
CA GLN A 137 8.73 -3.25 24.21
C GLN A 137 9.71 -2.09 24.07
N THR A 138 9.24 -0.90 24.42
CA THR A 138 10.04 0.22 24.93
C THR A 138 9.26 0.86 26.06
#